data_AF-A0A225UAK8-F1
#
_entry.id   AF-A0A225UAK8-F1
#
_cell.length_a   1.000
_cell.length_b   1.000
_cell.length_c   1.000
_cell.angle_alpha   90.00
_cell.angle_beta   90.00
_cell.angle_gamma   90.00
#
_symmetry.space_group_name_H-M   'P 1'
#
loop_
_entity.id
_entity.type
_entity.pdbx_description
1 polymer ?
#
loop_
_entity_poly.entity_id
_entity_poly.type
_entity_poly.pdbx_seq_one_letter_code
_entity_poly.pdbx_strand_id
1 'polypeptide(L)'
;MEHTPKRIEEKTVQLKEAAITKGTLGRYSKNFKFWESFCNDFGFPVWIDKLPRAQQARMVGLYAGLCASEGHNKSRTGNKYQTFDGKMAAVAFAHKAVRNAKLNYRDPEFELIAQGYKRSNSQVERKQPVTTPMLLEMRKRLEPVDDQGRLLWGSIVLAFFFLDRSSELWGPVSTDNSTGVDRAHCVKAHNVILRDKQGHPVSPGCAQIHSVELLFESHKGDRIAQGTVVRHYRSEHQVLCPVAAALECLQVRAKWKAARVALGPYLTSTSRRGTIKKSTVAKLVKETATGMGHSPQDY
;
A
#
# COMPACT_ATOMS: atom_id res chain seq x y z
N MET A 1 -32.35 29.66 -14.59
CA MET A 1 -31.05 29.48 -13.91
C MET A 1 -29.96 29.53 -14.96
N GLU A 2 -29.33 30.69 -15.14
CA GLU A 2 -28.17 30.80 -16.04
C GLU A 2 -26.97 30.10 -15.39
N HIS A 3 -26.52 29.01 -15.99
CA HIS A 3 -25.21 28.45 -15.67
C HIS A 3 -24.16 29.35 -16.32
N THR A 4 -23.56 30.24 -15.53
CA THR A 4 -22.46 31.09 -15.98
C THR A 4 -21.29 30.21 -16.44
N PRO A 5 -20.69 30.44 -17.62
CA PRO A 5 -19.57 29.64 -18.16
C PRO A 5 -18.45 29.40 -17.14
N LYS A 6 -18.17 30.41 -16.31
CA LYS A 6 -17.19 30.35 -15.22
C LYS A 6 -17.46 29.21 -14.22
N ARG A 7 -18.72 28.95 -13.85
CA ARG A 7 -19.09 27.86 -12.94
C ARG A 7 -18.89 26.48 -13.58
N ILE A 8 -19.12 26.37 -14.89
CA ILE A 8 -18.89 25.14 -15.67
C ILE A 8 -17.39 24.87 -15.83
N GLU A 9 -16.59 25.91 -16.06
CA GLU A 9 -15.13 25.84 -16.11
C GLU A 9 -14.54 25.42 -14.76
N GLU A 10 -14.98 26.03 -13.66
CA GLU A 10 -14.61 25.63 -12.30
C GLU A 10 -14.95 24.16 -12.04
N LYS A 11 -16.14 23.70 -12.45
CA LYS A 11 -16.54 22.30 -12.32
C LYS A 11 -15.66 21.37 -13.17
N THR A 12 -15.25 21.82 -14.35
CA THR A 12 -14.36 21.07 -15.24
C THR A 12 -12.95 20.94 -14.64
N VAL A 13 -12.43 21.99 -14.00
CA VAL A 13 -11.15 21.93 -13.26
C VAL A 13 -11.26 20.96 -12.09
N GLN A 14 -12.34 21.03 -11.29
CA GLN A 14 -12.59 20.09 -10.19
C GLN A 14 -12.65 18.63 -10.67
N LEU A 15 -13.28 18.36 -11.81
CA LEU A 15 -13.33 17.01 -12.39
C LEU A 15 -11.96 16.52 -12.87
N LYS A 16 -11.11 17.41 -13.41
CA LYS A 16 -9.73 17.10 -13.79
C LYS A 16 -8.86 16.80 -12.56
N GLU A 17 -9.03 17.55 -11.47
CA GLU A 17 -8.33 17.31 -10.21
C GLU A 17 -8.79 16.02 -9.53
N ALA A 18 -10.10 15.73 -9.54
CA ALA A 18 -10.68 14.52 -8.96
C ALA A 18 -10.28 13.24 -9.72
N ALA A 19 -9.81 13.35 -10.95
CA ALA A 19 -9.32 12.20 -11.73
C ALA A 19 -8.08 11.53 -11.10
N ILE A 20 -7.38 12.20 -10.18
CA ILE A 20 -6.15 11.69 -9.57
C ILE A 20 -6.15 11.94 -8.06
N THR A 21 -5.78 10.91 -7.32
CA THR A 21 -5.67 11.03 -5.87
C THR A 21 -4.51 11.94 -5.47
N LYS A 22 -4.69 12.82 -4.48
CA LYS A 22 -3.65 13.76 -4.00
C LYS A 22 -2.32 13.06 -3.65
N GLY A 23 -2.37 11.86 -3.08
CA GLY A 23 -1.17 11.05 -2.83
C GLY A 23 -0.44 10.64 -4.13
N THR A 24 -1.18 10.34 -5.19
CA THR A 24 -0.62 10.09 -6.53
C THR A 24 -0.06 11.37 -7.14
N LEU A 25 -0.74 12.52 -6.95
CA LEU A 25 -0.24 13.81 -7.41
C LEU A 25 1.09 14.19 -6.76
N GLY A 26 1.24 14.00 -5.44
CA GLY A 26 2.52 14.23 -4.75
C GLY A 26 3.64 13.33 -5.27
N ARG A 27 3.33 12.05 -5.53
CA ARG A 27 4.29 11.10 -6.13
C ARG A 27 4.65 11.49 -7.57
N TYR A 28 3.68 11.90 -8.37
CA TYR A 28 3.89 12.34 -9.74
C TYR A 28 4.69 13.64 -9.81
N SER A 29 4.40 14.61 -8.94
CA SER A 29 5.20 15.83 -8.83
C SER A 29 6.65 15.51 -8.49
N LYS A 30 6.90 14.65 -7.49
CA LYS A 30 8.26 14.20 -7.15
C LYS A 30 8.93 13.46 -8.32
N ASN A 31 8.20 12.58 -9.00
CA ASN A 31 8.72 11.83 -10.12
C ASN A 31 9.04 12.74 -11.33
N PHE A 32 8.20 13.73 -11.58
CA PHE A 32 8.38 14.70 -12.65
C PHE A 32 9.60 15.59 -12.43
N LYS A 33 9.93 15.93 -11.18
CA LYS A 33 11.20 16.64 -10.87
C LYS A 33 12.45 15.89 -11.35
N PHE A 34 12.43 14.56 -11.40
CA PHE A 34 13.55 13.80 -11.97
C PHE A 34 13.64 13.97 -13.49
N TRP A 35 12.50 14.12 -14.17
CA TRP A 35 12.46 14.44 -15.59
C TRP A 35 12.95 15.87 -15.85
N GLU A 36 12.53 16.84 -15.03
CA GLU A 36 13.02 18.22 -15.11
C GLU A 36 14.54 18.29 -14.92
N SER A 37 15.08 17.62 -13.90
CA SER A 37 16.53 17.54 -13.68
C SER A 37 17.24 16.95 -14.90
N PHE A 38 16.78 15.80 -15.39
CA PHE A 38 17.34 15.19 -16.61
C PHE A 38 17.33 16.15 -17.79
N CYS A 39 16.21 16.85 -18.04
CA CYS A 39 16.13 17.79 -19.14
C CYS A 39 17.10 18.95 -18.96
N ASN A 40 17.20 19.51 -17.76
CA ASN A 40 18.13 20.60 -17.45
C ASN A 40 19.60 20.16 -17.61
N ASP A 41 19.95 18.98 -17.10
CA ASP A 41 21.31 18.44 -17.12
C ASP A 41 21.78 18.15 -18.55
N PHE A 42 20.86 17.75 -19.45
CA PHE A 42 21.16 17.45 -20.85
C PHE A 42 20.84 18.60 -21.82
N GLY A 43 20.40 19.76 -21.31
CA GLY A 43 20.05 20.92 -22.14
C GLY A 43 18.81 20.72 -23.02
N PHE A 44 17.91 19.83 -22.64
CA PHE A 44 16.67 19.54 -23.36
C PHE A 44 15.47 20.36 -22.85
N PRO A 45 14.45 20.59 -23.69
CA PRO A 45 13.19 21.18 -23.20
C PRO A 45 12.43 20.17 -22.33
N VAL A 46 11.93 20.65 -21.18
CA VAL A 46 11.09 19.85 -20.27
C VAL A 46 9.79 19.39 -20.95
N TRP A 47 9.19 20.27 -21.74
CA TRP A 47 7.95 20.01 -22.45
C TRP A 47 8.24 19.59 -23.88
N ILE A 48 8.06 18.31 -24.17
CA ILE A 48 8.45 17.70 -25.45
C ILE A 48 7.29 17.54 -26.43
N ASP A 49 6.08 18.03 -26.07
CA ASP A 49 4.84 17.86 -26.84
C ASP A 49 4.93 18.37 -28.28
N LYS A 50 5.78 19.37 -28.53
CA LYS A 50 5.95 20.00 -29.85
C LYS A 50 7.14 19.48 -30.65
N LEU A 51 7.97 18.61 -30.08
CA LEU A 51 9.14 18.07 -30.78
C LEU A 51 8.73 17.01 -31.81
N PRO A 52 9.52 16.79 -32.88
CA PRO A 52 9.35 15.65 -33.75
C PRO A 52 9.37 14.33 -32.97
N ARG A 53 8.56 13.34 -33.40
CA ARG A 53 8.43 12.06 -32.67
C ARG A 53 9.75 11.35 -32.43
N ALA A 54 10.64 11.32 -33.41
CA ALA A 54 11.97 10.72 -33.26
C ALA A 54 12.81 11.41 -32.17
N GLN A 55 12.69 12.74 -32.03
CA GLN A 55 13.39 13.46 -30.96
C GLN A 55 12.77 13.16 -29.59
N GLN A 56 11.44 13.07 -29.50
CA GLN A 56 10.76 12.64 -28.28
C GLN A 56 11.22 11.23 -27.87
N ALA A 57 11.21 10.27 -28.80
CA ALA A 57 11.61 8.89 -28.57
C ALA A 57 13.06 8.80 -28.07
N ARG A 58 13.99 9.50 -28.74
CA ARG A 58 15.39 9.58 -28.35
C ARG A 58 15.57 10.14 -26.94
N MET A 59 14.90 11.25 -26.60
CA MET A 59 14.99 11.84 -25.27
C MET A 59 14.48 10.90 -24.18
N VAL A 60 13.36 10.24 -24.44
CA VAL A 60 12.80 9.26 -23.50
C VAL A 60 13.70 8.03 -23.38
N GLY A 61 14.32 7.59 -24.48
CA GLY A 61 15.31 6.51 -24.48
C GLY A 61 16.54 6.83 -23.63
N LEU A 62 17.09 8.04 -23.76
CA LEU A 62 18.18 8.53 -22.90
C LEU A 62 17.78 8.57 -21.43
N TYR A 63 16.56 9.03 -21.14
CA TYR A 63 16.03 9.04 -19.78
C TYR A 63 15.87 7.63 -19.19
N ALA A 64 15.44 6.67 -20.01
CA ALA A 64 15.36 5.25 -19.62
C ALA A 64 16.76 4.69 -19.33
N GLY A 65 17.75 4.98 -20.18
CA GLY A 65 19.15 4.60 -19.97
C GLY A 65 19.70 5.15 -18.65
N LEU A 66 19.48 6.43 -18.36
CA LEU A 66 19.89 7.06 -17.09
C LEU A 66 19.17 6.46 -15.88
N CYS A 67 17.88 6.14 -16.03
CA CYS A 67 17.15 5.41 -14.99
C CYS A 67 17.72 4.02 -14.76
N ALA A 68 18.18 3.33 -15.80
CA ALA A 68 18.74 1.99 -15.73
C ALA A 68 20.17 1.95 -15.18
N SER A 69 20.98 2.99 -15.38
CA SER A 69 22.37 3.07 -14.90
C SER A 69 22.47 3.63 -13.47
N GLU A 70 21.87 4.80 -13.23
CA GLU A 70 22.11 5.60 -12.03
C GLU A 70 20.84 5.83 -11.19
N GLY A 71 19.67 5.77 -11.84
CA GLY A 71 18.38 5.72 -11.18
C GLY A 71 17.95 6.97 -10.41
N HIS A 72 18.78 8.01 -10.35
CA HIS A 72 18.58 9.21 -9.51
C HIS A 72 18.10 8.85 -8.08
N ASN A 73 18.74 7.85 -7.48
CA ASN A 73 18.51 7.47 -6.08
C ASN A 73 19.78 7.68 -5.24
N LYS A 74 19.65 7.61 -3.92
CA LYS A 74 20.78 7.86 -2.99
C LYS A 74 21.96 6.92 -3.22
N SER A 75 21.70 5.70 -3.71
CA SER A 75 22.72 4.70 -4.01
C SER A 75 23.36 4.88 -5.39
N ARG A 76 22.87 5.81 -6.22
CA ARG A 76 23.29 5.98 -7.64
C ARG A 76 23.28 4.68 -8.43
N THR A 77 22.30 3.84 -8.17
CA THR A 77 22.14 2.55 -8.84
C THR A 77 20.89 2.52 -9.70
N GLY A 78 20.93 1.74 -10.77
CA GLY A 78 19.80 1.51 -11.66
C GLY A 78 18.47 1.29 -10.94
N ASN A 79 17.44 2.00 -11.39
CA ASN A 79 16.08 1.78 -10.96
C ASN A 79 15.57 0.41 -11.43
N LYS A 80 14.68 -0.18 -10.62
CA LYS A 80 13.80 -1.25 -11.10
C LYS A 80 12.87 -0.70 -12.19
N TYR A 81 12.50 -1.56 -13.14
CA TYR A 81 11.61 -1.17 -14.24
C TYR A 81 10.31 -0.50 -13.76
N GLN A 82 9.69 -1.00 -12.68
CA GLN A 82 8.44 -0.40 -12.15
C GLN A 82 8.62 1.03 -11.63
N THR A 83 9.82 1.38 -11.15
CA THR A 83 10.12 2.75 -10.71
C THR A 83 10.23 3.67 -11.93
N PHE A 84 10.91 3.21 -12.98
CA PHE A 84 10.97 3.91 -14.27
C PHE A 84 9.59 4.09 -14.90
N ASP A 85 8.77 3.03 -14.95
CA ASP A 85 7.40 3.09 -15.46
C ASP A 85 6.56 4.13 -14.69
N GLY A 86 6.71 4.17 -13.36
CA GLY A 86 6.09 5.20 -12.52
C GLY A 86 6.63 6.62 -12.76
N LYS A 87 7.88 6.79 -13.19
CA LYS A 87 8.42 8.09 -13.62
C LYS A 87 7.84 8.50 -14.97
N MET A 88 7.79 7.58 -15.94
CA MET A 88 7.19 7.84 -17.25
C MET A 88 5.70 8.17 -17.15
N ALA A 89 4.96 7.48 -16.28
CA ALA A 89 3.56 7.82 -16.01
C ALA A 89 3.40 9.25 -15.48
N ALA A 90 4.34 9.73 -14.65
CA ALA A 90 4.32 11.11 -14.17
C ALA A 90 4.62 12.13 -15.30
N VAL A 91 5.57 11.83 -16.19
CA VAL A 91 5.86 12.67 -17.37
C VAL A 91 4.65 12.75 -18.30
N ALA A 92 4.06 11.61 -18.63
CA ALA A 92 2.85 11.52 -19.45
C ALA A 92 1.69 12.30 -18.82
N PHE A 93 1.52 12.15 -17.50
CA PHE A 93 0.49 12.85 -16.75
C PHE A 93 0.70 14.37 -16.76
N ALA A 94 1.92 14.85 -16.49
CA ALA A 94 2.22 16.28 -16.46
C ALA A 94 1.93 16.94 -17.81
N HIS A 95 2.31 16.31 -18.93
CA HIS A 95 2.00 16.81 -20.26
C HIS A 95 0.49 16.84 -20.52
N LYS A 96 -0.23 15.79 -20.09
CA LYS A 96 -1.69 15.76 -20.21
C LYS A 96 -2.36 16.85 -19.38
N ALA A 97 -1.92 17.07 -18.16
CA ALA A 97 -2.55 17.99 -17.21
C ALA A 97 -2.24 19.47 -17.52
N VAL A 98 -0.97 19.78 -17.84
CA VAL A 98 -0.50 21.16 -18.02
C VAL A 98 -0.61 21.61 -19.47
N ARG A 99 -0.32 20.72 -20.43
CA ARG A 99 -0.25 21.06 -21.86
C ARG A 99 -1.46 20.60 -22.65
N ASN A 100 -2.40 19.90 -22.01
CA ASN A 100 -3.48 19.18 -22.69
C ASN A 100 -2.94 18.27 -23.81
N ALA A 101 -1.73 17.75 -23.65
CA ALA A 101 -1.02 16.99 -24.66
C ALA A 101 -0.92 15.52 -24.24
N LYS A 102 -1.34 14.61 -25.12
CA LYS A 102 -1.11 13.18 -24.94
C LYS A 102 0.24 12.84 -25.57
N LEU A 103 1.28 12.74 -24.75
CA LEU A 103 2.54 12.20 -25.22
C LEU A 103 2.34 10.77 -25.70
N ASN A 104 2.63 10.51 -26.97
CA ASN A 104 2.69 9.17 -27.51
C ASN A 104 4.16 8.77 -27.67
N TYR A 105 4.76 8.30 -26.57
CA TYR A 105 6.11 7.76 -26.57
C TYR A 105 6.13 6.26 -26.90
N ARG A 106 5.03 5.66 -27.37
CA ARG A 106 5.03 4.29 -27.95
C ARG A 106 5.56 4.30 -29.37
N ASP A 107 6.74 4.87 -29.52
CA ASP A 107 7.55 4.76 -30.72
C ASP A 107 8.31 3.42 -30.68
N PRO A 108 8.54 2.74 -31.82
CA PRO A 108 9.29 1.48 -31.84
C PRO A 108 10.64 1.55 -31.10
N GLU A 109 11.35 2.67 -31.17
CA GLU A 109 12.63 2.86 -30.46
C GLU A 109 12.43 2.79 -28.93
N PHE A 110 11.43 3.51 -28.41
CA PHE A 110 11.11 3.47 -26.99
C PHE A 110 10.62 2.09 -26.55
N GLU A 111 9.77 1.44 -27.34
CA GLU A 111 9.24 0.12 -26.99
C GLU A 111 10.36 -0.91 -26.86
N LEU A 112 11.35 -0.88 -27.77
CA LEU A 112 12.55 -1.71 -27.68
C LEU A 112 13.37 -1.40 -26.42
N ILE A 113 13.61 -0.12 -26.11
CA ILE A 113 14.36 0.29 -24.92
C ILE A 113 13.62 -0.13 -23.64
N ALA A 114 12.31 0.12 -23.56
CA ALA A 114 11.49 -0.26 -22.41
C ALA A 114 11.42 -1.77 -22.23
N GLN A 115 11.34 -2.54 -23.33
CA GLN A 115 11.37 -4.00 -23.29
C GLN A 115 12.75 -4.53 -22.86
N GLY A 116 13.83 -3.95 -23.39
CA GLY A 116 15.20 -4.26 -22.99
C GLY A 116 15.42 -4.00 -21.51
N TYR A 117 15.07 -2.80 -21.04
CA TYR A 117 15.17 -2.41 -19.64
C TYR A 117 14.32 -3.29 -18.73
N LYS A 118 13.09 -3.66 -19.17
CA LYS A 118 12.30 -4.64 -18.44
C LYS A 118 13.07 -5.96 -18.32
N ARG A 119 13.56 -6.54 -19.41
CA ARG A 119 14.29 -7.83 -19.35
C ARG A 119 15.54 -7.78 -18.48
N SER A 120 16.35 -6.71 -18.56
CA SER A 120 17.61 -6.58 -17.83
C SER A 120 17.45 -6.20 -16.36
N ASN A 121 16.37 -5.48 -15.99
CA ASN A 121 16.18 -4.92 -14.65
C ASN A 121 14.85 -5.31 -13.99
N SER A 122 14.11 -6.28 -14.55
CA SER A 122 12.88 -6.84 -13.96
C SER A 122 13.06 -8.23 -13.36
N GLN A 123 14.27 -8.61 -12.95
CA GLN A 123 14.39 -9.66 -11.92
C GLN A 123 13.75 -9.11 -10.64
N VAL A 124 12.43 -9.26 -10.57
CA VAL A 124 11.69 -9.12 -9.33
C VAL A 124 12.03 -10.40 -8.59
N GLU A 125 13.05 -10.35 -7.73
CA GLU A 125 13.17 -11.31 -6.63
C GLU A 125 11.84 -11.24 -5.88
N ARG A 126 10.95 -12.19 -6.21
CA ARG A 126 9.66 -12.30 -5.56
C ARG A 126 9.98 -12.78 -4.15
N LYS A 127 9.45 -12.05 -3.17
CA LYS A 127 9.52 -12.50 -1.79
C LYS A 127 8.82 -13.85 -1.69
N GLN A 128 9.41 -14.74 -0.92
CA GLN A 128 8.82 -16.02 -0.55
C GLN A 128 7.60 -15.77 0.35
N PRO A 129 6.53 -16.55 0.19
CA PRO A 129 5.35 -16.41 1.03
C PRO A 129 5.66 -16.87 2.46
N VAL A 130 5.10 -16.18 3.46
CA VAL A 130 5.09 -16.70 4.82
C VAL A 130 4.25 -17.97 4.83
N THR A 131 4.80 -19.07 5.34
CA THR A 131 4.14 -20.38 5.38
C THR A 131 3.58 -20.71 6.76
N THR A 132 2.71 -21.71 6.86
CA THR A 132 2.19 -22.21 8.15
C THR A 132 3.30 -22.59 9.13
N PRO A 133 4.35 -23.36 8.75
CA PRO A 133 5.48 -23.63 9.65
C PRO A 133 6.18 -22.36 10.14
N MET A 134 6.36 -21.35 9.28
CA MET A 134 6.93 -20.06 9.70
C MET A 134 6.05 -19.37 10.73
N LEU A 135 4.73 -19.36 10.56
CA LEU A 135 3.82 -18.75 11.54
C LEU A 135 3.91 -19.44 12.91
N LEU A 136 4.00 -20.78 12.93
CA LEU A 136 4.16 -21.53 14.18
C LEU A 136 5.49 -21.20 14.86
N GLU A 137 6.57 -21.05 14.09
CA GLU A 137 7.88 -20.67 14.63
C GLU A 137 7.91 -19.21 15.11
N MET A 138 7.25 -18.30 14.39
CA MET A 138 7.01 -16.93 14.82
C MET A 138 6.24 -16.89 16.16
N ARG A 139 5.24 -17.75 16.34
CA ARG A 139 4.49 -17.85 17.59
C ARG A 139 5.38 -18.24 18.76
N LYS A 140 6.19 -19.29 18.62
CA LYS A 140 7.11 -19.75 19.68
C LYS A 140 8.07 -18.64 20.11
N ARG A 141 8.59 -17.87 19.15
CA ARG A 141 9.51 -16.75 19.42
C ARG A 141 8.87 -15.59 20.19
N LEU A 142 7.55 -15.47 20.19
CA LEU A 142 6.84 -14.46 20.94
C LEU A 142 6.53 -14.89 22.39
N GLU A 143 6.73 -16.17 22.75
CA GLU A 143 6.40 -16.69 24.09
C GLU A 143 7.51 -16.39 25.13
N PRO A 144 7.13 -16.04 26.38
CA PRO A 144 5.78 -15.74 26.86
C PRO A 144 5.26 -14.39 26.35
N VAL A 145 3.98 -14.37 25.96
CA VAL A 145 3.40 -13.24 25.25
C VAL A 145 2.69 -12.28 26.22
N ASP A 146 3.19 -11.04 26.36
CA ASP A 146 2.46 -9.96 27.03
C ASP A 146 1.26 -9.46 26.20
N ASP A 147 0.48 -8.51 26.72
CA ASP A 147 -0.70 -7.99 26.00
C ASP A 147 -0.31 -7.43 24.61
N GLN A 148 0.84 -6.77 24.50
CA GLN A 148 1.30 -6.21 23.23
C GLN A 148 1.69 -7.31 22.23
N GLY A 149 2.35 -8.38 22.69
CA GLY A 149 2.67 -9.54 21.90
C GLY A 149 1.40 -10.29 21.46
N ARG A 150 0.35 -10.34 22.29
CA ARG A 150 -0.94 -10.97 21.94
C ARG A 150 -1.62 -10.18 20.83
N LEU A 151 -1.61 -8.84 20.94
CA LEU A 151 -2.10 -7.97 19.87
C LEU A 151 -1.30 -8.13 18.58
N LEU A 152 0.03 -8.21 18.67
CA LEU A 152 0.92 -8.45 17.54
C LEU A 152 0.59 -9.79 16.86
N TRP A 153 0.55 -10.88 17.62
CA TRP A 153 0.25 -12.22 17.13
C TRP A 153 -1.13 -12.30 16.46
N GLY A 154 -2.18 -11.82 17.15
CA GLY A 154 -3.53 -11.79 16.60
C GLY A 154 -3.58 -11.03 15.27
N SER A 155 -2.88 -9.88 15.17
CA SER A 155 -2.81 -9.12 13.93
C SER A 155 -2.07 -9.83 12.79
N ILE A 156 -1.07 -10.66 13.09
CA ILE A 156 -0.33 -11.47 12.10
C ILE A 156 -1.22 -12.57 11.54
N VAL A 157 -1.93 -13.29 12.42
CA VAL A 157 -2.87 -14.35 12.00
C VAL A 157 -4.00 -13.75 11.16
N LEU A 158 -4.55 -12.60 11.55
CA LEU A 158 -5.55 -11.90 10.74
C LEU A 158 -5.00 -11.50 9.37
N ALA A 159 -3.80 -10.91 9.30
CA ALA A 159 -3.18 -10.53 8.02
C ALA A 159 -2.99 -11.74 7.10
N PHE A 160 -2.61 -12.89 7.66
CA PHE A 160 -2.41 -14.12 6.90
C PHE A 160 -3.71 -14.66 6.30
N PHE A 161 -4.79 -14.77 7.08
CA PHE A 161 -6.05 -15.32 6.59
C PHE A 161 -6.81 -14.36 5.67
N PHE A 162 -6.86 -13.08 6.02
CA PHE A 162 -7.59 -12.06 5.25
C PHE A 162 -6.80 -11.53 4.05
N LEU A 163 -5.55 -12.00 3.85
CA LEU A 163 -4.64 -11.59 2.78
C LEU A 163 -4.47 -10.06 2.71
N ASP A 164 -4.39 -9.45 3.87
CA ASP A 164 -4.47 -8.01 3.99
C ASP A 164 -3.15 -7.34 3.56
N ARG A 165 -3.22 -6.13 2.99
CA ARG A 165 -2.01 -5.33 2.78
C ARG A 165 -1.48 -4.93 4.14
N SER A 166 -0.16 -5.01 4.33
CA SER A 166 0.49 -4.57 5.58
C SER A 166 0.08 -3.17 6.09
N SER A 167 -0.34 -2.25 5.21
CA SER A 167 -0.78 -0.90 5.58
C SER A 167 -2.25 -0.80 6.05
N GLU A 168 -3.02 -1.85 5.84
CA GLU A 168 -4.43 -1.95 6.23
C GLU A 168 -4.54 -2.54 7.67
N LEU A 169 -3.51 -3.22 8.18
CA LEU A 169 -3.44 -3.67 9.59
C LEU A 169 -2.36 -2.97 10.43
N TRP A 170 -1.24 -2.55 9.86
CA TRP A 170 -0.08 -2.04 10.61
C TRP A 170 0.34 -0.64 10.19
N GLY A 171 0.99 0.04 11.13
CA GLY A 171 1.45 1.41 10.98
C GLY A 171 2.81 1.53 10.29
N PRO A 172 3.19 2.76 9.89
CA PRO A 172 2.46 4.02 10.12
C PRO A 172 1.17 4.11 9.29
N VAL A 173 0.11 4.65 9.90
CA VAL A 173 -1.16 4.85 9.19
C VAL A 173 -1.08 6.13 8.38
N SER A 174 -1.18 6.00 7.06
CA SER A 174 -1.26 7.14 6.15
C SER A 174 -2.71 7.54 5.92
N THR A 175 -3.02 8.82 6.11
CA THR A 175 -4.31 9.40 5.75
C THR A 175 -4.29 9.79 4.27
N ASP A 176 -5.30 9.34 3.51
CA ASP A 176 -5.58 9.80 2.16
C ASP A 176 -6.65 10.89 2.20
N ASN A 177 -6.35 12.06 1.66
CA ASN A 177 -7.28 13.19 1.55
C ASN A 177 -7.70 13.47 0.10
N SER A 178 -7.48 12.50 -0.79
CA SER A 178 -7.73 12.59 -2.22
C SER A 178 -9.16 12.95 -2.59
N THR A 179 -10.11 12.54 -1.77
CA THR A 179 -11.55 12.74 -2.00
C THR A 179 -12.12 13.93 -1.22
N GLY A 180 -11.25 14.77 -0.62
CA GLY A 180 -11.66 15.86 0.26
C GLY A 180 -12.03 15.43 1.68
N VAL A 181 -12.04 14.11 1.94
CA VAL A 181 -12.24 13.51 3.27
C VAL A 181 -10.97 12.80 3.68
N ASP A 182 -10.50 13.04 4.90
CA ASP A 182 -9.39 12.31 5.50
C ASP A 182 -9.78 10.85 5.76
N ARG A 183 -9.21 9.93 4.97
CA ARG A 183 -9.48 8.50 5.03
C ARG A 183 -8.21 7.74 5.41
N ALA A 184 -8.28 6.99 6.50
CA ALA A 184 -7.28 5.98 6.80
C ALA A 184 -7.82 4.62 6.34
N HIS A 185 -7.08 3.92 5.49
CA HIS A 185 -7.42 2.58 5.02
C HIS A 185 -7.10 1.47 6.04
N CYS A 186 -6.78 1.83 7.28
CA CYS A 186 -6.43 0.87 8.32
C CYS A 186 -7.67 0.38 9.05
N VAL A 187 -7.77 -0.94 9.26
CA VAL A 187 -8.89 -1.61 9.92
C VAL A 187 -9.10 -1.04 11.33
N LYS A 188 -10.30 -0.54 11.58
CA LYS A 188 -10.71 -0.01 12.89
C LYS A 188 -11.30 -1.12 13.74
N ALA A 189 -11.28 -0.93 15.06
CA ALA A 189 -11.78 -1.96 15.97
C ALA A 189 -13.27 -2.27 15.75
N HIS A 190 -14.08 -1.28 15.36
CA HIS A 190 -15.50 -1.48 15.03
C HIS A 190 -15.73 -2.17 13.69
N ASN A 191 -14.70 -2.31 12.84
CA ASN A 191 -14.81 -3.05 11.59
C ASN A 191 -14.71 -4.56 11.78
N VAL A 192 -14.37 -5.03 12.99
CA VAL A 192 -14.30 -6.45 13.34
C VAL A 192 -15.65 -6.89 13.89
N ILE A 193 -16.37 -7.72 13.14
CA ILE A 193 -17.69 -8.20 13.50
C ILE A 193 -17.59 -9.69 13.79
N LEU A 194 -17.91 -10.11 15.01
CA LEU A 194 -17.97 -11.51 15.40
C LEU A 194 -19.39 -12.02 15.18
N ARG A 195 -19.55 -13.22 14.64
CA ARG A 195 -20.87 -13.83 14.41
C ARG A 195 -20.97 -15.23 14.98
N ASP A 196 -22.17 -15.60 15.42
CA ASP A 196 -22.52 -16.97 15.79
C ASP A 196 -22.72 -17.87 14.56
N LYS A 197 -23.15 -19.12 14.77
CA LYS A 197 -23.41 -20.09 13.69
C LYS A 197 -24.60 -19.69 12.79
N GLN A 198 -25.54 -18.93 13.34
CA GLN A 198 -26.73 -18.42 12.66
C GLN A 198 -26.43 -17.14 11.88
N GLY A 199 -25.24 -16.55 12.06
CA GLY A 199 -24.81 -15.34 11.41
C GLY A 199 -25.19 -14.06 12.15
N HIS A 200 -25.68 -14.13 13.39
CA HIS A 200 -25.99 -12.94 14.18
C HIS A 200 -24.71 -12.33 14.78
N PRO A 201 -24.59 -11.00 14.81
CA PRO A 201 -23.50 -10.33 15.51
C PRO A 201 -23.51 -10.66 17.01
N VAL A 202 -22.34 -11.00 17.56
CA VAL A 202 -22.16 -11.33 18.97
C VAL A 202 -20.99 -10.56 19.59
N SER A 203 -21.01 -10.38 20.91
CA SER A 203 -19.90 -9.74 21.63
C SER A 203 -18.72 -10.69 21.86
N PRO A 204 -17.48 -10.16 22.03
CA PRO A 204 -16.27 -10.97 22.26
C PRO A 204 -16.31 -11.93 23.46
N GLY A 205 -17.22 -11.73 24.42
CA GLY A 205 -17.42 -12.60 25.58
C GLY A 205 -18.36 -13.78 25.33
N CYS A 206 -18.97 -13.90 24.16
CA CYS A 206 -19.89 -14.99 23.85
C CYS A 206 -19.14 -16.29 23.52
N ALA A 207 -19.55 -17.41 24.12
CA ALA A 207 -18.94 -18.73 23.87
C ALA A 207 -19.21 -19.27 22.45
N GLN A 208 -20.27 -18.80 21.77
CA GLN A 208 -20.76 -19.39 20.52
C GLN A 208 -20.28 -18.68 19.25
N ILE A 209 -19.17 -17.96 19.31
CA ILE A 209 -18.65 -17.30 18.11
C ILE A 209 -18.26 -18.40 17.10
N HIS A 210 -18.60 -18.21 15.84
CA HIS A 210 -18.33 -19.15 14.77
C HIS A 210 -17.53 -18.53 13.62
N SER A 211 -17.71 -17.23 13.36
CA SER A 211 -16.99 -16.53 12.31
C SER A 211 -16.63 -15.10 12.72
N VAL A 212 -15.66 -14.55 11.99
CA VAL A 212 -15.25 -13.14 12.06
C VAL A 212 -15.33 -12.53 10.68
N GLU A 213 -15.88 -11.33 10.61
CA GLU A 213 -15.86 -10.47 9.44
C GLU A 213 -14.97 -9.27 9.69
N LEU A 214 -14.20 -8.90 8.65
CA LEU A 214 -13.52 -7.62 8.58
C LEU A 214 -14.17 -6.77 7.49
N LEU A 215 -14.67 -5.61 7.89
CA LEU A 215 -15.09 -4.56 6.98
C LEU A 215 -13.88 -3.68 6.63
N PHE A 216 -13.42 -3.81 5.39
CA PHE A 216 -12.47 -2.87 4.80
C PHE A 216 -13.26 -1.70 4.24
N GLU A 217 -13.35 -0.59 4.99
CA GLU A 217 -14.14 0.60 4.59
C GLU A 217 -13.65 1.21 3.27
N SER A 218 -12.37 1.05 2.94
CA SER A 218 -11.79 1.42 1.65
C SER A 218 -10.36 0.86 1.55
N HIS A 219 -9.86 0.69 0.33
CA HIS A 219 -8.44 0.42 0.08
C HIS A 219 -7.88 1.37 -0.98
N LYS A 220 -6.55 1.46 -1.14
CA LYS A 220 -5.90 2.41 -2.08
C LYS A 220 -6.30 2.27 -3.55
N GLY A 221 -6.93 1.16 -3.93
CA GLY A 221 -7.44 0.90 -5.27
C GLY A 221 -8.93 1.20 -5.42
N ASP A 222 -9.63 1.44 -4.31
CA ASP A 222 -11.06 1.68 -4.25
C ASP A 222 -11.35 3.15 -4.50
N ARG A 223 -11.44 3.50 -5.79
CA ARG A 223 -11.64 4.90 -6.23
C ARG A 223 -13.01 5.47 -5.83
N ILE A 224 -13.98 4.61 -5.54
CA ILE A 224 -15.35 5.00 -5.17
C ILE A 224 -15.65 4.79 -3.68
N ALA A 225 -14.70 4.21 -2.92
CA ALA A 225 -14.86 3.87 -1.50
C ALA A 225 -16.08 2.98 -1.23
N GLN A 226 -16.29 1.97 -2.07
CA GLN A 226 -17.33 0.97 -1.88
C GLN A 226 -17.05 0.09 -0.65
N GLY A 227 -15.78 -0.13 -0.34
CA GLY A 227 -15.35 -1.05 0.70
C GLY A 227 -15.58 -2.52 0.35
N THR A 228 -15.16 -3.41 1.22
CA THR A 228 -15.34 -4.87 1.06
C THR A 228 -15.48 -5.53 2.42
N VAL A 229 -16.34 -6.53 2.52
CA VAL A 229 -16.44 -7.39 3.70
C VAL A 229 -15.88 -8.75 3.35
N VAL A 230 -14.93 -9.21 4.15
CA VAL A 230 -14.38 -10.57 4.07
C VAL A 230 -14.77 -11.31 5.34
N ARG A 231 -15.14 -12.59 5.23
CA ARG A 231 -15.53 -13.45 6.36
C ARG A 231 -14.62 -14.67 6.42
N HIS A 232 -14.15 -14.99 7.62
CA HIS A 232 -13.49 -16.26 7.91
C HIS A 232 -14.14 -16.97 9.10
N TYR A 233 -14.09 -18.29 9.08
CA TYR A 233 -14.68 -19.16 10.09
C TYR A 233 -13.63 -19.60 11.12
N ARG A 234 -14.10 -19.99 12.29
CA ARG A 234 -13.26 -20.57 13.34
C ARG A 234 -12.61 -21.84 12.80
N SER A 235 -11.27 -21.90 12.84
CA SER A 235 -10.54 -23.13 12.54
C SER A 235 -10.47 -24.03 13.77
N GLU A 236 -10.25 -25.32 13.54
CA GLU A 236 -9.96 -26.30 14.58
C GLU A 236 -8.51 -26.18 15.12
N HIS A 237 -7.66 -25.42 14.42
CA HIS A 237 -6.28 -25.21 14.81
C HIS A 237 -6.18 -24.16 15.94
N GLN A 238 -5.72 -24.56 17.12
CA GLN A 238 -5.70 -23.71 18.32
C GLN A 238 -4.89 -22.41 18.15
N VAL A 239 -3.71 -22.51 17.53
CA VAL A 239 -2.79 -21.37 17.33
C VAL A 239 -3.15 -20.49 16.12
N LEU A 240 -3.62 -21.12 15.03
CA LEU A 240 -3.87 -20.47 13.73
C LEU A 240 -5.37 -20.44 13.44
N CYS A 241 -6.08 -19.68 14.26
CA CYS A 241 -7.52 -19.48 14.12
C CYS A 241 -7.84 -17.99 13.96
N PRO A 242 -8.43 -17.55 12.83
CA PRO A 242 -8.73 -16.14 12.60
C PRO A 242 -9.74 -15.59 13.61
N VAL A 243 -10.68 -16.43 14.07
CA VAL A 243 -11.64 -16.03 15.11
C VAL A 243 -10.97 -15.87 16.47
N ALA A 244 -10.08 -16.80 16.85
CA ALA A 244 -9.32 -16.66 18.10
C ALA A 244 -8.39 -15.43 18.06
N ALA A 245 -7.73 -15.19 16.92
CA ALA A 245 -6.88 -14.03 16.71
C ALA A 245 -7.66 -12.70 16.81
N ALA A 246 -8.82 -12.61 16.18
CA ALA A 246 -9.70 -11.43 16.31
C ALA A 246 -10.12 -11.20 17.77
N LEU A 247 -10.48 -12.27 18.46
CA LEU A 247 -10.82 -12.22 19.88
C LEU A 247 -9.66 -11.72 20.74
N GLU A 248 -8.45 -12.23 20.53
CA GLU A 248 -7.26 -11.77 21.25
C GLU A 248 -7.05 -10.26 21.05
N CYS A 249 -7.11 -9.76 19.81
CA CYS A 249 -6.97 -8.33 19.54
C CYS A 249 -8.05 -7.50 20.27
N LEU A 250 -9.31 -7.92 20.21
CA LEU A 250 -10.43 -7.21 20.85
C LEU A 250 -10.35 -7.26 22.39
N GLN A 251 -9.94 -8.39 22.97
CA GLN A 251 -9.76 -8.56 24.41
C GLN A 251 -8.61 -7.72 24.95
N VAL A 252 -7.43 -7.73 24.30
CA VAL A 252 -6.30 -6.87 24.67
C VAL A 252 -6.73 -5.40 24.64
N ARG A 253 -7.42 -5.00 23.57
CA ARG A 253 -7.93 -3.64 23.43
C ARG A 253 -8.93 -3.28 24.54
N ALA A 254 -9.85 -4.19 24.88
CA ALA A 254 -10.80 -3.98 25.97
C ALA A 254 -10.09 -3.83 27.32
N LYS A 255 -9.08 -4.67 27.60
CA LYS A 255 -8.25 -4.59 28.80
C LYS A 255 -7.51 -3.26 28.90
N TRP A 256 -6.87 -2.80 27.83
CA TRP A 256 -6.18 -1.51 27.80
C TRP A 256 -7.14 -0.32 27.95
N LYS A 257 -8.34 -0.39 27.35
CA LYS A 257 -9.39 0.61 27.59
C LYS A 257 -9.83 0.66 29.06
N ALA A 258 -10.03 -0.50 29.69
CA ALA A 258 -10.37 -0.58 31.11
C ALA A 258 -9.24 0.00 31.99
N ALA A 259 -7.99 -0.21 31.59
CA ALA A 259 -6.81 0.41 32.21
C ALA A 259 -6.57 1.88 31.80
N ARG A 260 -7.55 2.54 31.14
CA ARG A 260 -7.50 3.95 30.71
C ARG A 260 -6.35 4.31 29.76
N VAL A 261 -5.81 3.33 29.03
CA VAL A 261 -4.87 3.60 27.94
C VAL A 261 -5.61 4.33 26.82
N ALA A 262 -5.12 5.53 26.45
CA ALA A 262 -5.68 6.29 25.34
C ALA A 262 -5.31 5.63 24.01
N LEU A 263 -6.21 4.82 23.44
CA LEU A 263 -6.00 4.12 22.16
C LEU A 263 -6.60 4.88 20.98
N GLY A 264 -5.91 4.83 19.84
CA GLY A 264 -6.46 5.24 18.54
C GLY A 264 -7.60 4.33 18.06
N PRO A 265 -8.26 4.65 16.94
CA PRO A 265 -9.44 3.91 16.45
C PRO A 265 -9.10 2.53 15.87
N TYR A 266 -7.83 2.30 15.50
CA TYR A 266 -7.40 1.11 14.78
C TYR A 266 -7.42 -0.14 15.65
N LEU A 267 -7.66 -1.30 15.03
CA LEU A 267 -7.64 -2.60 15.73
C LEU A 267 -6.31 -2.83 16.45
N THR A 268 -5.21 -2.50 15.77
CA THR A 268 -3.83 -2.71 16.25
C THR A 268 -3.26 -1.49 16.98
N SER A 269 -4.09 -0.54 17.41
CA SER A 269 -3.63 0.63 18.17
C SER A 269 -3.03 0.23 19.52
N THR A 270 -1.82 0.72 19.77
CA THR A 270 -1.11 0.60 21.06
C THR A 270 -1.11 1.90 21.85
N SER A 271 -1.43 3.03 21.20
CA SER A 271 -1.62 4.34 21.82
C SER A 271 -2.54 5.20 20.94
N ARG A 272 -2.74 6.47 21.33
CA ARG A 272 -3.64 7.40 20.62
C ARG A 272 -3.21 7.61 19.16
N ARG A 273 -1.90 7.59 18.91
CA ARG A 273 -1.30 7.80 17.58
C ARG A 273 -0.48 6.60 17.09
N GLY A 274 -0.26 5.60 17.94
CA GLY A 274 0.55 4.42 17.66
C GLY A 274 -0.31 3.21 17.31
N THR A 275 0.21 2.41 16.38
CA THR A 275 -0.26 1.04 16.09
C THR A 275 0.94 0.10 16.10
N ILE A 276 0.69 -1.21 16.06
CA ILE A 276 1.74 -2.18 15.72
C ILE A 276 2.46 -1.72 14.44
N LYS A 277 3.78 -1.67 14.50
CA LYS A 277 4.61 -1.18 13.39
C LYS A 277 4.83 -2.31 12.38
N LYS A 278 4.68 -2.01 11.09
CA LYS A 278 5.04 -2.94 10.00
C LYS A 278 6.47 -3.46 10.12
N SER A 279 7.40 -2.60 10.55
CA SER A 279 8.81 -2.96 10.73
C SER A 279 9.00 -4.05 11.80
N THR A 280 8.17 -4.06 12.84
CA THR A 280 8.21 -5.09 13.89
C THR A 280 7.82 -6.45 13.32
N VAL A 281 6.74 -6.52 12.54
CA VAL A 281 6.32 -7.76 11.88
C VAL A 281 7.35 -8.23 10.87
N ALA A 282 7.86 -7.32 10.03
CA ALA A 282 8.89 -7.64 9.04
C ALA A 282 10.18 -8.17 9.69
N LYS A 283 10.58 -7.59 10.83
CA LYS A 283 11.72 -8.07 11.62
C LYS A 283 11.48 -9.50 12.10
N LEU A 284 10.32 -9.78 12.70
CA LEU A 284 9.96 -11.12 13.18
C LEU A 284 9.95 -12.17 12.07
N VAL A 285 9.39 -11.83 10.90
CA VAL A 285 9.40 -12.73 9.73
C VAL A 285 10.83 -13.05 9.29
N LYS A 286 11.69 -12.03 9.20
CA LYS A 286 13.10 -12.21 8.78
C LYS A 286 13.91 -13.01 9.78
N GLU A 287 13.75 -12.73 11.07
CA GLU A 287 14.43 -13.47 12.14
C GLU A 287 13.99 -14.94 12.16
N THR A 288 12.70 -15.20 11.88
CA THR A 288 12.17 -16.55 11.76
C THR A 288 12.73 -17.26 10.52
N ALA A 289 12.77 -16.58 9.38
CA ALA A 289 13.39 -17.10 8.15
C ALA A 289 14.85 -17.51 8.39
N THR A 290 15.64 -16.63 9.01
CA THR A 290 17.03 -16.95 9.39
C THR A 290 17.11 -18.17 10.31
N GLY A 291 16.26 -18.25 11.33
CA GLY A 291 16.22 -19.41 12.24
C GLY A 291 15.83 -20.73 11.57
N MET A 292 15.10 -20.66 10.46
CA MET A 292 14.71 -21.82 9.64
C MET A 292 15.72 -22.12 8.51
N GLY A 293 16.87 -21.44 8.48
CA GLY A 293 17.89 -21.64 7.45
C GLY A 293 17.59 -20.97 6.10
N HIS A 294 16.63 -20.06 6.04
CA HIS A 294 16.31 -19.28 4.84
C HIS A 294 17.02 -17.92 4.84
N SER A 295 17.24 -17.37 3.63
CA SER A 295 17.75 -16.01 3.49
C SER A 295 16.67 -14.99 3.91
N PRO A 296 16.96 -14.07 4.85
CA PRO A 296 16.02 -13.01 5.23
C PRO A 296 15.82 -11.97 4.12
N GLN A 297 16.63 -12.00 3.05
CA GLN A 297 16.42 -11.15 1.87
C GLN A 297 15.32 -11.70 0.97
N ASP A 298 14.93 -12.97 1.14
CA ASP A 298 13.85 -13.58 0.38
C ASP A 298 12.48 -13.32 1.01
N TYR A 299 12.40 -12.78 2.24
CA TYR A 299 11.17 -12.47 2.96
C TYR A 299 11.04 -10.97 3.31
#